data_AF-A0A4Q7U0U3-F1
#
_entry.id   AF-A0A4Q7U0U3-F1
#
_cell.length_a   1.000
_cell.length_b   1.000
_cell.length_c   1.000
_cell.angle_alpha   90.00
_cell.angle_beta   90.00
_cell.angle_gamma   90.00
#
_symmetry.space_group_name_H-M   'P 1'
#
loop_
_entity.id
_entity.type
_entity.pdbx_description
1 polymer ?
#
loop_
_entity_poly.entity_id
_entity_poly.type
_entity_poly.pdbx_seq_one_letter_code
_entity_poly.pdbx_strand_id
1 'polypeptide(L)'
;MRERNELALQIRDNWPDPRHRPHNAYQARVIQEARHQSRDAHLETGGVDPAELIDDGEDLRHLIEMVEDGSVTKEVVRLRLWNAVARQEGVPLINRRLPAGTDATKNIRAVSAAGGPLAIARRFVLTEELTPEVEALLYPFHIRLSRDALDIARLLVSRGSAGEVLWQAATFAAADRSMMSR
;
A
#
# COMPACT_ATOMS: atom_id res chain seq x y z
N MET A 1 7.11 -5.26 -33.81
CA MET A 1 6.50 -4.01 -33.29
C MET A 1 5.77 -3.20 -34.37
N ARG A 2 6.29 -3.07 -35.60
CA ARG A 2 5.60 -2.34 -36.70
C ARG A 2 4.24 -2.93 -37.10
N GLU A 3 4.14 -4.24 -37.31
CA GLU A 3 2.87 -4.90 -37.71
C GLU A 3 1.72 -4.69 -36.71
N ARG A 4 2.01 -4.68 -35.40
CA ARG A 4 0.97 -4.47 -34.37
C ARG A 4 0.47 -3.02 -34.34
N ASN A 5 1.32 -2.07 -34.72
CA ASN A 5 0.93 -0.66 -34.83
C ASN A 5 0.03 -0.44 -36.05
N GLU A 6 0.29 -1.14 -37.15
CA GLU A 6 -0.53 -1.06 -38.37
C GLU A 6 -1.93 -1.63 -38.14
N LEU A 7 -2.05 -2.75 -37.43
CA LEU A 7 -3.34 -3.36 -37.11
C LEU A 7 -4.20 -2.48 -36.18
N ALA A 8 -3.56 -1.83 -35.19
CA ALA A 8 -4.24 -0.91 -34.28
C ALA A 8 -4.73 0.36 -34.99
N LEU A 9 -3.98 0.84 -35.99
CA LEU A 9 -4.39 1.96 -36.85
C LEU A 9 -5.59 1.57 -37.70
N GLN A 10 -5.59 0.38 -38.31
CA GLN A 10 -6.73 -0.11 -39.10
C GLN A 10 -8.02 -0.24 -38.29
N ILE A 11 -7.96 -0.77 -37.06
CA ILE A 11 -9.14 -0.89 -36.19
C ILE A 11 -9.69 0.49 -35.79
N ARG A 12 -8.80 1.44 -35.48
CA ARG A 12 -9.19 2.81 -35.17
C ARG A 12 -9.81 3.50 -36.39
N ASP A 13 -9.26 3.31 -37.57
CA ASP A 13 -9.72 3.92 -38.83
C ASP A 13 -11.07 3.36 -39.28
N ASN A 14 -11.38 2.10 -38.95
CA ASN A 14 -12.66 1.45 -39.24
C ASN A 14 -13.63 1.44 -38.04
N TRP A 15 -13.51 2.36 -37.09
CA TRP A 15 -14.37 2.36 -35.90
C TRP A 15 -15.84 2.70 -36.27
N PRO A 16 -16.82 1.88 -35.86
CA PRO A 16 -18.21 1.98 -36.34
C PRO A 16 -18.91 3.32 -36.06
N ASP A 17 -18.53 4.01 -34.98
CA ASP A 17 -19.05 5.32 -34.63
C ASP A 17 -17.90 6.36 -34.52
N PRO A 18 -17.83 7.33 -35.45
CA PRO A 18 -16.78 8.34 -35.46
C PRO A 18 -16.72 9.22 -34.20
N ARG A 19 -17.83 9.36 -33.47
CA ARG A 19 -17.91 10.23 -32.28
C ARG A 19 -17.36 9.57 -31.02
N HIS A 20 -17.25 8.25 -31.01
CA HIS A 20 -16.72 7.44 -29.92
C HIS A 20 -15.35 6.84 -30.26
N ARG A 21 -14.67 7.44 -31.23
CA ARG A 21 -13.38 6.96 -31.70
C ARG A 21 -12.31 7.12 -30.61
N PRO A 22 -11.54 6.06 -30.28
CA PRO A 22 -10.49 6.14 -29.27
C PRO A 22 -9.44 7.19 -29.66
N HIS A 23 -9.16 8.13 -28.76
CA HIS A 23 -8.11 9.14 -28.96
C HIS A 23 -6.72 8.48 -28.91
N ASN A 24 -5.70 9.10 -29.52
CA ASN A 24 -4.33 8.56 -29.70
C ASN A 24 -3.67 7.96 -28.43
N ALA A 25 -4.14 8.32 -27.23
CA ALA A 25 -3.68 7.77 -25.95
C ALA A 25 -4.07 6.30 -25.70
N TYR A 26 -4.96 5.70 -26.51
CA TYR A 26 -5.36 4.29 -26.38
C TYR A 26 -4.20 3.29 -26.61
N GLN A 27 -3.12 3.73 -27.26
CA GLN A 27 -1.90 2.94 -27.47
C GLN A 27 -1.27 2.43 -26.16
N ALA A 28 -1.44 3.15 -25.04
CA ALA A 28 -0.88 2.76 -23.75
C ALA A 28 -1.70 1.66 -23.05
N ARG A 29 -3.00 1.55 -23.34
CA ARG A 29 -3.93 0.69 -22.59
C ARG A 29 -4.05 -0.72 -23.15
N VAL A 30 -4.02 -0.89 -24.48
CA VAL A 30 -4.10 -2.21 -25.13
C VAL A 30 -2.85 -3.06 -24.91
N ILE A 31 -1.66 -2.45 -24.85
CA ILE A 31 -0.42 -3.16 -24.54
C ILE A 31 -0.43 -3.67 -23.08
N GLN A 32 -1.20 -3.01 -22.20
CA GLN A 32 -1.38 -3.40 -20.81
C GLN A 32 -2.45 -4.50 -20.67
N GLU A 33 -3.60 -4.37 -21.34
CA GLU A 33 -4.71 -5.34 -21.28
C GLU A 33 -4.37 -6.69 -21.93
N ALA A 34 -3.56 -6.72 -23.00
CA ALA A 34 -3.09 -7.96 -23.61
C ALA A 34 -2.13 -8.77 -22.70
N ARG A 35 -1.49 -8.14 -21.70
CA ARG A 35 -0.72 -8.83 -20.66
C ARG A 35 -1.60 -9.39 -19.53
N HIS A 36 -2.82 -8.89 -19.39
CA HIS A 36 -3.76 -9.37 -18.38
C HIS A 36 -4.59 -10.58 -18.88
N GLN A 37 -4.99 -10.61 -20.15
CA GLN A 37 -5.81 -11.71 -20.66
C GLN A 37 -5.07 -13.05 -20.86
N SER A 38 -3.74 -13.08 -20.91
CA SER A 38 -2.97 -14.34 -20.87
C SER A 38 -2.72 -14.86 -19.45
N ARG A 39 -3.20 -14.17 -18.41
CA ARG A 39 -3.00 -14.51 -16.99
C ARG A 39 -4.23 -15.15 -16.32
N ASP A 40 -5.40 -15.12 -16.97
CA ASP A 40 -6.67 -15.61 -16.39
C ASP A 40 -6.87 -17.13 -16.49
N ALA A 41 -5.86 -17.91 -16.89
CA ALA A 41 -5.97 -19.37 -17.02
C ALA A 41 -5.23 -20.19 -15.96
N HIS A 42 -4.60 -19.57 -14.94
CA HIS A 42 -4.00 -20.37 -13.87
C HIS A 42 -3.92 -19.64 -12.52
N LEU A 43 -4.37 -20.40 -11.50
CA LEU A 43 -4.20 -20.19 -10.05
C LEU A 43 -5.33 -19.45 -9.34
N GLU A 44 -6.45 -20.16 -9.20
CA GLU A 44 -7.04 -20.38 -7.89
C GLU A 44 -5.97 -20.99 -6.95
N THR A 45 -5.22 -20.18 -6.21
CA THR A 45 -4.49 -20.66 -5.03
C THR A 45 -4.50 -19.62 -3.93
N GLY A 46 -5.17 -19.98 -2.83
CA GLY A 46 -4.82 -19.63 -1.47
C GLY A 46 -4.87 -18.15 -1.11
N GLY A 47 -5.96 -17.71 -0.49
CA GLY A 47 -5.92 -16.53 0.37
C GLY A 47 -4.99 -16.83 1.55
N VAL A 48 -3.73 -16.41 1.42
CA VAL A 48 -2.75 -16.56 2.50
C VAL A 48 -3.16 -15.60 3.62
N ASP A 49 -3.38 -16.14 4.81
CA ASP A 49 -3.60 -15.34 6.00
C ASP A 49 -2.34 -14.50 6.25
N PRO A 50 -2.41 -13.16 6.34
CA PRO A 50 -1.25 -12.33 6.65
C PRO A 50 -0.54 -12.72 7.96
N ALA A 51 -1.21 -13.46 8.86
CA ALA A 51 -0.60 -14.03 10.05
C ALA A 51 0.33 -15.23 9.77
N GLU A 52 0.15 -15.96 8.67
CA GLU A 52 0.94 -17.16 8.32
C GLU A 52 2.21 -16.85 7.52
N LEU A 53 2.37 -15.62 7.03
CA LEU A 53 3.54 -15.19 6.23
C LEU A 53 4.74 -14.73 7.07
N ILE A 54 4.78 -15.12 8.34
CA ILE A 54 5.85 -14.77 9.27
C ILE A 54 6.96 -15.82 9.13
N ASP A 55 7.85 -15.59 8.15
CA ASP A 55 9.18 -16.23 8.12
C ASP A 55 10.25 -15.14 8.23
N ASP A 56 11.27 -15.43 9.04
CA ASP A 56 12.06 -14.47 9.82
C ASP A 56 13.42 -14.11 9.19
N GLY A 57 13.57 -14.27 7.87
CA GLY A 57 14.87 -14.06 7.23
C GLY A 57 14.90 -13.91 5.72
N GLU A 58 13.77 -13.64 5.06
CA GLU A 58 13.77 -13.46 3.60
C GLU A 58 14.59 -12.24 3.18
N ASP A 59 15.53 -12.45 2.27
CA ASP A 59 16.28 -11.39 1.59
C ASP A 59 15.28 -10.42 0.92
N LEU A 60 15.47 -9.11 1.11
CA LEU A 60 14.69 -8.06 0.43
C LEU A 60 14.68 -8.26 -1.09
N ARG A 61 15.74 -8.84 -1.65
CA ARG A 61 15.80 -9.20 -3.08
C ARG A 61 14.77 -10.28 -3.43
N HIS A 62 14.63 -11.29 -2.58
CA HIS A 62 13.63 -12.34 -2.77
C HIS A 62 12.21 -11.79 -2.68
N LEU A 63 11.95 -10.88 -1.74
CA LEU A 63 10.64 -10.21 -1.65
C LEU A 63 10.32 -9.35 -2.89
N ILE A 64 11.32 -8.72 -3.49
CA ILE A 64 11.14 -7.96 -4.74
C ILE A 64 10.78 -8.91 -5.88
N GLU A 65 11.49 -10.03 -6.02
CA GLU A 65 11.21 -11.06 -7.03
C GLU A 65 9.78 -11.60 -6.89
N MET A 66 9.36 -11.92 -5.65
CA MET A 66 7.99 -12.37 -5.36
C MET A 66 6.91 -11.32 -5.67
N VAL A 67 7.23 -10.02 -5.64
CA VAL A 67 6.30 -8.97 -6.06
C VAL A 67 6.26 -8.85 -7.59
N GLU A 68 7.40 -9.03 -8.26
CA GLU A 68 7.52 -8.93 -9.71
C GLU A 68 6.83 -10.11 -10.42
N ASP A 69 6.98 -11.33 -9.89
CA ASP A 69 6.31 -12.52 -10.40
C ASP A 69 4.81 -12.58 -10.03
N GLY A 70 4.41 -11.84 -9.00
CA GLY A 70 3.04 -11.70 -8.51
C GLY A 70 2.67 -12.68 -7.40
N SER A 71 3.63 -13.45 -6.87
CA SER A 71 3.45 -14.38 -5.75
C SER A 71 3.07 -13.65 -4.45
N VAL A 72 3.52 -12.41 -4.28
CA VAL A 72 3.24 -11.57 -3.11
C VAL A 72 2.78 -10.18 -3.53
N THR A 73 1.89 -9.61 -2.72
CA THR A 73 1.35 -8.27 -2.97
C THR A 73 2.21 -7.19 -2.33
N LYS A 74 2.17 -5.96 -2.86
CA LYS A 74 2.89 -4.82 -2.26
C LYS A 74 2.43 -4.54 -0.83
N GLU A 75 1.16 -4.82 -0.52
CA GLU A 75 0.60 -4.67 0.83
C GLU A 75 1.23 -5.67 1.81
N VAL A 76 1.43 -6.91 1.39
CA VAL A 76 2.12 -7.94 2.19
C VAL A 76 3.57 -7.53 2.44
N VAL A 77 4.28 -7.01 1.44
CA VAL A 77 5.65 -6.50 1.63
C VAL A 77 5.69 -5.33 2.61
N ARG A 78 4.74 -4.40 2.53
CA ARG A 78 4.63 -3.27 3.46
C ARG A 78 4.32 -3.73 4.90
N LEU A 79 3.46 -4.73 5.04
CA LEU A 79 3.14 -5.35 6.33
C LEU A 79 4.37 -5.98 6.95
N ARG A 80 5.09 -6.79 6.16
CA ARG A 80 6.34 -7.45 6.55
C ARG A 80 7.40 -6.42 6.97
N LEU A 81 7.55 -5.34 6.21
CA LEU A 81 8.48 -4.27 6.51
C LEU A 81 8.20 -3.62 7.88
N TRP A 82 6.93 -3.25 8.15
CA TRP A 82 6.57 -2.71 9.47
C TRP A 82 6.82 -3.73 10.57
N ASN A 83 6.31 -4.95 10.42
CA ASN A 83 6.39 -5.98 11.47
C ASN A 83 7.84 -6.38 11.79
N ALA A 84 8.75 -6.39 10.81
CA ALA A 84 10.17 -6.64 11.04
C ALA A 84 10.81 -5.58 11.94
N VAL A 85 10.58 -4.30 11.65
CA VAL A 85 11.07 -3.19 12.49
C VAL A 85 10.38 -3.22 13.86
N ALA A 86 9.07 -3.47 13.88
CA ALA A 86 8.29 -3.47 15.11
C ALA A 86 8.76 -4.53 16.11
N ARG A 87 9.10 -5.74 15.65
CA ARG A 87 9.69 -6.79 16.49
C ARG A 87 11.03 -6.38 17.09
N GLN A 88 11.91 -5.80 16.27
CA GLN A 88 13.24 -5.37 16.73
C GLN A 88 13.15 -4.29 17.82
N GLU A 89 12.17 -3.40 17.68
CA GLU A 89 12.02 -2.22 18.54
C GLU A 89 11.01 -2.43 19.68
N GLY A 90 10.40 -3.61 19.75
CA GLY A 90 9.40 -3.96 20.79
C GLY A 90 8.10 -3.16 20.69
N VAL A 91 7.74 -2.67 19.50
CA VAL A 91 6.48 -1.94 19.27
C VAL A 91 5.41 -2.87 18.67
N PRO A 92 4.13 -2.49 18.72
CA PRO A 92 3.04 -3.33 18.24
C PRO A 92 3.15 -3.73 16.76
N LEU A 93 2.87 -5.00 16.52
CA LEU A 93 2.71 -5.55 15.19
C LEU A 93 1.33 -5.19 14.62
N ILE A 94 1.26 -5.04 13.30
CA ILE A 94 -0.02 -4.95 12.61
C ILE A 94 -0.53 -6.38 12.42
N ASN A 95 -1.47 -6.76 13.26
CA ASN A 95 -2.10 -8.08 13.26
C ASN A 95 -3.58 -8.04 12.86
N ARG A 96 -4.13 -6.83 12.69
CA ARG A 96 -5.55 -6.61 12.37
C ARG A 96 -5.67 -5.67 11.18
N ARG A 97 -6.51 -6.07 10.23
CA ARG A 97 -6.90 -5.19 9.11
C ARG A 97 -7.85 -4.10 9.60
N LEU A 98 -7.76 -2.92 8.99
CA LEU A 98 -8.74 -1.86 9.18
C LEU A 98 -10.09 -2.29 8.62
N PRO A 99 -11.22 -1.73 9.11
CA PRO A 99 -12.53 -2.05 8.58
C PRO A 99 -12.60 -1.79 7.07
N ALA A 100 -13.39 -2.59 6.35
CA ALA A 100 -13.62 -2.40 4.92
C ALA A 100 -14.15 -0.98 4.62
N GLY A 101 -13.65 -0.36 3.54
CA GLY A 101 -14.00 1.02 3.17
C GLY A 101 -13.13 2.10 3.82
N THR A 102 -12.10 1.71 4.57
CA THR A 102 -11.08 2.65 5.02
C THR A 102 -10.19 3.08 3.85
N ASP A 103 -10.20 4.37 3.56
CA ASP A 103 -9.30 4.98 2.57
C ASP A 103 -7.97 5.38 3.23
N ALA A 104 -6.93 4.54 3.05
CA ALA A 104 -5.55 4.87 3.45
C ALA A 104 -5.09 6.22 2.89
N THR A 105 -5.47 6.54 1.65
CA THR A 105 -5.09 7.79 0.99
C THR A 105 -5.69 8.98 1.72
N LYS A 106 -6.95 8.87 2.17
CA LYS A 106 -7.61 9.90 2.98
C LYS A 106 -6.87 10.09 4.31
N ASN A 107 -6.49 9.01 5.00
CA ASN A 107 -5.76 9.11 6.26
C ASN A 107 -4.37 9.75 6.07
N ILE A 108 -3.62 9.30 5.05
CA ILE A 108 -2.32 9.86 4.69
C ILE A 108 -2.41 11.34 4.36
N ARG A 109 -3.44 11.76 3.62
CA ARG A 109 -3.67 13.18 3.31
C ARG A 109 -3.97 14.00 4.56
N ALA A 110 -4.81 13.48 5.47
CA ALA A 110 -5.13 14.17 6.72
C ALA A 110 -3.89 14.37 7.59
N VAL A 111 -3.09 13.32 7.77
CA VAL A 111 -1.83 13.37 8.54
C VAL A 111 -0.80 14.28 7.86
N SER A 112 -0.67 14.23 6.54
CA SER A 112 0.22 15.13 5.78
C SER A 112 -0.19 16.59 5.93
N ALA A 113 -1.49 16.91 5.87
CA ALA A 113 -2.01 18.26 6.04
C ALA A 113 -1.74 18.83 7.44
N ALA A 114 -1.63 17.96 8.45
CA ALA A 114 -1.29 18.32 9.82
C ALA A 114 0.23 18.43 10.09
N GLY A 115 1.06 18.47 9.04
CA GLY A 115 2.52 18.62 9.14
C GLY A 115 3.28 17.30 9.01
N GLY A 116 2.59 16.20 8.72
CA GLY A 116 3.20 14.89 8.51
C GLY A 116 3.32 14.04 9.78
N PRO A 117 3.53 12.72 9.62
CA PRO A 117 3.50 11.78 10.73
C PRO A 117 4.62 12.06 11.74
N LEU A 118 5.80 12.50 11.30
CA LEU A 118 6.91 12.82 12.18
C LEU A 118 6.61 14.04 13.07
N ALA A 119 6.00 15.09 12.51
CA ALA A 119 5.65 16.28 13.28
C ALA A 119 4.60 15.98 14.35
N ILE A 120 3.59 15.20 14.00
CA ILE A 120 2.55 14.75 14.93
C ILE A 120 3.14 13.85 16.02
N ALA A 121 3.99 12.88 15.66
CA ALA A 121 4.66 12.01 16.61
C ALA A 121 5.54 12.80 17.59
N ARG A 122 6.32 13.77 17.12
CA ARG A 122 7.12 14.65 17.99
C ARG A 122 6.27 15.42 18.99
N ARG A 123 5.17 16.02 18.52
CA ARG A 123 4.25 16.75 19.38
C ARG A 123 3.65 15.82 20.43
N PHE A 124 3.18 14.65 20.02
CA PHE A 124 2.57 13.67 20.91
C PHE A 124 3.54 13.12 21.96
N VAL A 125 4.81 12.86 21.61
CA VAL A 125 5.83 12.45 22.59
C VAL A 125 6.08 13.52 23.65
N LEU A 126 5.89 14.80 23.32
CA LEU A 126 6.09 15.91 24.26
C LEU A 126 4.85 16.21 25.11
N THR A 127 3.65 16.11 24.53
CA THR A 127 2.41 16.52 25.19
C THR A 127 1.61 15.36 25.76
N GLU A 128 1.78 14.15 25.21
CA GLU A 128 0.97 12.96 25.49
C GLU A 128 -0.54 13.17 25.28
N GLU A 129 -0.92 14.24 24.58
CA GLU A 129 -2.30 14.60 24.31
C GLU A 129 -2.85 13.86 23.09
N LEU A 130 -4.00 13.20 23.26
CA LEU A 130 -4.70 12.54 22.17
C LEU A 130 -5.52 13.56 21.37
N THR A 131 -4.91 14.12 20.33
CA THR A 131 -5.60 14.99 19.36
C THR A 131 -6.11 14.18 18.16
N PRO A 132 -7.05 14.70 17.35
CA PRO A 132 -7.53 14.02 16.14
C PRO A 132 -6.40 13.62 15.17
N GLU A 133 -5.33 14.42 15.09
CA GLU A 133 -4.16 14.10 14.28
C GLU A 133 -3.37 12.92 14.85
N VAL A 134 -3.28 12.81 16.17
CA VAL A 134 -2.65 11.67 16.85
C VAL A 134 -3.51 10.41 16.66
N GLU A 135 -4.83 10.52 16.74
CA GLU A 135 -5.72 9.41 16.43
C GLU A 135 -5.54 8.93 14.98
N ALA A 136 -5.43 9.85 14.02
CA ALA A 136 -5.15 9.53 12.62
C ALA A 136 -3.77 8.87 12.42
N LEU A 137 -2.76 9.30 13.19
CA LEU A 137 -1.42 8.69 13.21
C LEU A 137 -1.47 7.24 13.73
N LEU A 138 -2.21 6.99 14.81
CA LEU A 138 -2.29 5.69 15.47
C LEU A 138 -3.28 4.73 14.80
N TYR A 139 -4.13 5.26 13.92
CA TYR A 139 -5.20 4.55 13.25
C TYR A 139 -4.79 3.20 12.61
N PRO A 140 -3.66 3.10 11.87
CA PRO A 140 -3.23 1.83 11.26
C PRO A 140 -2.98 0.69 12.26
N PHE A 141 -2.73 1.02 13.52
CA PHE A 141 -2.35 0.05 14.56
C PHE A 141 -3.54 -0.38 15.41
N HIS A 142 -4.72 0.23 15.24
CA HIS A 142 -5.91 -0.01 16.07
C HIS A 142 -5.68 0.19 17.57
N ILE A 143 -4.82 1.14 17.91
CA ILE A 143 -4.42 1.42 19.29
C ILE A 143 -5.04 2.74 19.74
N ARG A 144 -5.62 2.73 20.95
CA ARG A 144 -6.01 3.95 21.67
C ARG A 144 -4.82 4.47 22.50
N LEU A 145 -4.96 5.63 23.12
CA LEU A 145 -3.94 6.17 24.03
C LEU A 145 -3.51 5.10 25.06
N SER A 146 -2.27 4.64 24.94
CA SER A 146 -1.66 3.60 25.75
C SER A 146 -0.13 3.75 25.69
N ARG A 147 0.60 2.94 26.45
CA ARG A 147 2.06 2.88 26.36
C ARG A 147 2.54 2.59 24.94
N ASP A 148 1.85 1.68 24.27
CA ASP A 148 2.12 1.28 22.90
C ASP A 148 2.01 2.45 21.89
N ALA A 149 1.07 3.38 22.12
CA ALA A 149 0.94 4.58 21.29
C ALA A 149 2.18 5.47 21.38
N LEU A 150 2.70 5.65 22.59
CA LEU A 150 3.93 6.41 22.85
C LEU A 150 5.15 5.72 22.25
N ASP A 151 5.23 4.39 22.34
CA ASP A 151 6.35 3.63 21.80
C ASP A 151 6.37 3.68 20.26
N ILE A 152 5.21 3.63 19.59
CA ILE A 152 5.08 3.88 18.15
C ILE A 152 5.57 5.29 17.81
N ALA A 153 5.11 6.31 18.53
CA ALA A 153 5.50 7.68 18.25
C ALA A 153 7.00 7.90 18.45
N ARG A 154 7.60 7.33 19.50
CA ARG A 154 9.05 7.36 19.75
C ARG A 154 9.83 6.67 18.65
N LEU A 155 9.36 5.52 18.16
CA LEU A 155 9.96 4.84 17.01
C LEU A 155 9.98 5.76 15.79
N LEU A 156 8.84 6.36 15.43
CA LEU A 156 8.75 7.28 14.29
C LEU A 156 9.71 8.47 14.44
N VAL A 157 9.80 9.04 15.65
CA VAL A 157 10.73 10.14 15.94
C VAL A 157 12.19 9.71 15.79
N SER A 158 12.56 8.55 16.33
CA SER A 158 13.95 8.05 16.29
C SER A 158 14.44 7.76 14.87
N ARG A 159 13.54 7.34 13.97
CA ARG A 159 13.84 6.99 12.58
C ARG A 159 13.75 8.18 11.62
N GLY A 160 13.22 9.32 12.05
CA GLY A 160 13.12 10.53 11.22
C GLY A 160 12.32 10.28 9.94
N SER A 161 12.89 10.64 8.78
CA SER A 161 12.23 10.47 7.47
C SER A 161 11.94 9.01 7.13
N ALA A 162 12.78 8.07 7.57
CA ALA A 162 12.50 6.63 7.41
C ALA A 162 11.27 6.21 8.22
N GLY A 163 11.02 6.86 9.36
CA GLY A 163 9.80 6.67 10.14
C GLY A 163 8.53 7.04 9.36
N GLU A 164 8.57 8.11 8.57
CA GLU A 164 7.42 8.50 7.74
C GLU A 164 7.10 7.45 6.66
N VAL A 165 8.14 6.91 6.01
CA VAL A 165 8.00 5.86 5.01
C VAL A 165 7.44 4.58 5.65
N LEU A 166 7.94 4.19 6.83
CA LEU A 166 7.44 3.05 7.59
C LEU A 166 5.98 3.23 8.00
N TRP A 167 5.59 4.42 8.46
CA TRP A 167 4.22 4.72 8.81
C TRP A 167 3.27 4.68 7.61
N GLN A 168 3.68 5.20 6.46
CA GLN A 168 2.89 5.10 5.22
C GLN A 168 2.74 3.64 4.79
N ALA A 169 3.83 2.85 4.86
CA ALA A 169 3.79 1.43 4.56
C ALA A 169 2.79 0.69 5.46
N ALA A 170 2.87 0.92 6.78
CA ALA A 170 1.91 0.43 7.77
C ALA A 170 0.47 0.81 7.43
N THR A 171 0.23 2.08 7.07
CA THR A 171 -1.11 2.59 6.73
C THR A 171 -1.71 1.90 5.51
N PHE A 172 -0.91 1.71 4.45
CA PHE A 172 -1.34 0.98 3.26
C PHE A 172 -1.52 -0.52 3.52
N ALA A 173 -0.67 -1.12 4.35
CA ALA A 173 -0.80 -2.53 4.72
C ALA A 173 -2.07 -2.80 5.54
N ALA A 174 -2.45 -1.85 6.41
CA ALA A 174 -3.62 -1.98 7.26
C ALA A 174 -4.94 -1.73 6.51
N ALA A 175 -4.95 -0.92 5.45
CA ALA A 175 -6.15 -0.61 4.67
C ALA A 175 -6.47 -1.73 3.66
N ASP A 176 -7.63 -2.36 3.79
CA ASP A 176 -8.04 -3.52 3.00
C ASP A 176 -8.28 -3.22 1.50
N ARG A 177 -8.19 -4.27 0.68
CA ARG A 177 -8.08 -4.23 -0.80
C ARG A 177 -9.29 -3.70 -1.59
N SER A 178 -10.44 -3.43 -0.98
CA SER A 178 -11.67 -3.19 -1.75
C SER A 178 -11.77 -1.86 -2.51
N MET A 179 -10.79 -0.95 -2.42
CA MET A 179 -10.87 0.37 -3.08
C MET A 179 -9.84 0.67 -4.17
N MET A 180 -8.91 -0.24 -4.49
CA MET A 180 -7.95 -0.02 -5.59
C MET A 180 -8.38 -0.61 -6.94
N SER A 181 -9.68 -0.91 -7.11
CA SER A 181 -10.32 -1.21 -8.39
C SER A 181 -11.46 -0.23 -8.66
N ARG A 182 -11.13 0.98 -9.12
CA ARG A 182 -12.03 1.85 -9.90
C ARG A 182 -11.23 2.68 -10.88
#